data_AF-A0ABD5YTG7-F1
#
_entry.id   AF-A0ABD5YTG7-F1
#
_cell.length_a   1.000
_cell.length_b   1.000
_cell.length_c   1.000
_cell.angle_alpha   90.00
_cell.angle_beta   90.00
_cell.angle_gamma   90.00
#
_symmetry.space_group_name_H-M   'P 1'
#
loop_
_entity.id
_entity.type
_entity.pdbx_description
1 polymer ?
#
loop_
_entity_poly.entity_id
_entity_poly.type
_entity_poly.pdbx_seq_one_letter_code
_entity_poly.pdbx_strand_id
1 'polypeptide(L)'
;MQRRAAVLYAAFFFVIATGSYVGLGTVTEPGLSIEDPDHRLAVNDTFAVNDRTYTVMEVSAQTDENGNIVRSGTVEWTKDSATYRATWKNNSTVERGNRSFRVHVANDTDRKAVMLVEQFDRTAILQNDSNTQNETVTANETTYVVITENGSESFVPASEYFPTPTVIKHGVDETFELANNSTTIGRITNDSASVIWIAPRTNTIALGETTPLRTIVVRGGAPSVLSQPAGTNVTLHGKTFAVHYPNNSTALLTDNTDAYHHQVRSIEGLYERIRGLWAVIVMSSIAGILLTGLAYLPTRA
;
A
#
# COMPACT_ATOMS: atom_id res chain seq x y z
N MET A 1 62.50 27.81 -23.18
CA MET A 1 62.13 27.70 -21.75
C MET A 1 60.77 27.00 -21.52
N GLN A 2 59.78 27.14 -22.41
CA GLN A 2 58.42 26.60 -22.21
C GLN A 2 58.32 25.08 -22.00
N ARG A 3 59.13 24.27 -22.70
CA ARG A 3 59.11 22.79 -22.53
C ARG A 3 59.58 22.31 -21.15
N ARG A 4 60.54 23.01 -20.52
CA ARG A 4 61.03 22.65 -19.18
C ARG A 4 60.05 23.03 -18.09
N ALA A 5 59.35 24.16 -18.24
CA ALA A 5 58.28 24.56 -17.32
C ALA A 5 57.08 23.60 -17.41
N ALA A 6 56.67 23.19 -18.63
CA ALA A 6 55.58 22.24 -18.83
C ALA A 6 55.84 20.86 -18.20
N VAL A 7 57.07 20.35 -18.30
CA VAL A 7 57.49 19.10 -17.65
C VAL A 7 57.41 19.19 -16.12
N LEU A 8 57.77 20.35 -15.54
CA LEU A 8 57.69 20.57 -14.10
C LEU A 8 56.23 20.57 -13.59
N TYR A 9 55.32 21.24 -14.33
CA TYR A 9 53.88 21.23 -14.00
C TYR A 9 53.24 19.87 -14.22
N ALA A 10 53.60 19.14 -15.28
CA ALA A 10 53.13 17.78 -15.51
C ALA A 10 53.57 16.82 -14.39
N ALA A 11 54.82 16.94 -13.91
CA ALA A 11 55.31 16.18 -12.77
C ALA A 11 54.56 16.53 -11.47
N PHE A 12 54.23 17.81 -11.24
CA PHE A 12 53.42 18.24 -10.11
C PHE A 12 52.01 17.66 -10.13
N PHE A 13 51.31 17.70 -11.27
CA PHE A 13 50.00 17.07 -11.42
C PHE A 13 50.05 15.55 -11.29
N PHE A 14 51.13 14.91 -11.73
CA PHE A 14 51.33 13.48 -11.53
C PHE A 14 51.48 13.13 -10.05
N VAL A 15 52.27 13.89 -9.28
CA VAL A 15 52.42 13.69 -7.83
C VAL A 15 51.11 13.90 -7.08
N ILE A 16 50.30 14.90 -7.46
CA ILE A 16 48.96 15.11 -6.89
C ILE A 16 48.04 13.93 -7.22
N ALA A 17 48.07 13.43 -8.46
CA ALA A 17 47.28 12.28 -8.88
C ALA A 17 47.70 10.99 -8.15
N THR A 18 49.00 10.74 -7.99
CA THR A 18 49.53 9.57 -7.27
C THR A 18 49.28 9.67 -5.76
N GLY A 19 49.44 10.85 -5.16
CA GLY A 19 49.13 11.08 -3.74
C GLY A 19 47.64 10.89 -3.42
N SER A 20 46.76 11.29 -4.34
CA SER A 20 45.31 11.08 -4.23
C SER A 20 44.91 9.60 -4.39
N TYR A 21 45.67 8.81 -5.15
CA TYR A 21 45.41 7.40 -5.41
C TYR A 21 45.61 6.51 -4.16
N VAL A 22 46.61 6.81 -3.32
CA VAL A 22 46.88 6.03 -2.09
C VAL A 22 45.74 6.16 -1.06
N GLY A 23 45.00 7.28 -1.08
CA GLY A 23 43.88 7.52 -0.17
C GLY A 23 42.61 6.71 -0.48
N LEU A 24 42.41 6.25 -1.71
CA LEU A 24 41.17 5.58 -2.14
C LEU A 24 41.15 4.07 -1.89
N GLY A 25 42.31 3.43 -1.82
CA GLY A 25 42.42 1.97 -1.67
C GLY A 25 42.20 1.42 -0.25
N THR A 26 42.05 2.30 0.74
CA THR A 26 41.98 1.93 2.17
C THR A 26 40.67 2.33 2.85
N VAL A 27 39.75 2.99 2.14
CA VAL A 27 38.47 3.41 2.72
C VAL A 27 37.52 2.21 2.74
N THR A 28 37.34 1.63 3.93
CA THR A 28 36.24 0.70 4.19
C THR A 28 34.93 1.48 4.21
N GLU A 29 33.93 1.05 3.44
CA GLU A 29 32.59 1.63 3.49
C GLU A 29 32.00 1.41 4.90
N PRO A 30 31.61 2.47 5.63
CA PRO A 30 30.89 2.29 6.88
C PRO A 30 29.51 1.72 6.56
N GLY A 31 29.27 0.48 6.99
CA GLY A 31 27.94 -0.12 6.91
C GLY A 31 26.98 0.62 7.82
N LEU A 32 25.77 0.92 7.33
CA LEU A 32 24.69 1.39 8.18
C LEU A 32 24.25 0.22 9.07
N SER A 33 24.32 0.40 10.38
CA SER A 33 23.88 -0.62 11.33
C SER A 33 23.18 0.03 12.51
N ILE A 34 22.04 -0.56 12.89
CA ILE A 34 21.32 -0.20 14.10
C ILE A 34 21.64 -1.31 15.11
N GLU A 35 22.50 -0.99 16.08
CA GLU A 35 22.99 -1.96 17.07
C GLU A 35 21.88 -2.42 18.03
N ASP A 36 20.96 -1.51 18.41
CA ASP A 36 19.83 -1.81 19.29
C ASP A 36 18.53 -1.20 18.73
N PRO A 37 17.89 -1.86 17.75
CA PRO A 37 16.63 -1.38 17.19
C PRO A 37 15.50 -1.63 18.18
N ASP A 38 14.58 -0.66 18.33
CA ASP A 38 13.34 -0.83 19.10
C ASP A 38 12.55 -2.07 18.65
N HIS A 39 12.50 -2.30 17.34
CA HIS A 39 11.82 -3.45 16.76
C HIS A 39 12.61 -4.07 15.62
N ARG A 40 12.62 -5.41 15.58
CA ARG A 40 13.08 -6.23 14.47
C ARG A 40 11.88 -6.99 13.93
N LEU A 41 11.55 -6.77 12.67
CA LEU A 41 10.26 -7.14 12.08
C LEU A 41 10.46 -8.02 10.84
N ALA A 42 9.96 -9.24 10.90
CA ALA A 42 9.78 -10.16 9.78
C ALA A 42 8.27 -10.34 9.48
N VAL A 43 7.96 -10.94 8.33
CA VAL A 43 6.57 -11.23 7.95
C VAL A 43 5.89 -12.10 9.02
N ASN A 44 4.65 -11.76 9.35
CA ASN A 44 3.81 -12.32 10.41
C ASN A 44 4.25 -12.00 11.85
N ASP A 45 5.32 -11.21 12.05
CA ASP A 45 5.64 -10.74 13.39
C ASP A 45 4.56 -9.79 13.92
N THR A 46 4.40 -9.79 15.24
CA THR A 46 3.54 -8.84 15.93
C THR A 46 4.37 -8.00 16.88
N PHE A 47 4.07 -6.72 16.98
CA PHE A 47 4.75 -5.79 17.87
C PHE A 47 3.78 -4.73 18.37
N ALA A 48 4.12 -4.09 19.49
CA ALA A 48 3.31 -3.05 20.08
C ALA A 48 4.05 -1.72 20.07
N VAL A 49 3.35 -0.65 19.68
CA VAL A 49 3.80 0.72 19.85
C VAL A 49 2.78 1.41 20.75
N ASN A 50 3.22 1.79 21.95
CA ASN A 50 2.34 2.23 23.04
C ASN A 50 1.27 1.15 23.32
N ASP A 51 -0.01 1.49 23.21
CA ASP A 51 -1.18 0.64 23.43
C ASP A 51 -1.70 -0.02 22.14
N ARG A 52 -1.05 0.19 21.00
CA ARG A 52 -1.49 -0.37 19.71
C ARG A 52 -0.59 -1.51 19.24
N THR A 53 -1.20 -2.67 19.03
CA THR A 53 -0.57 -3.83 18.40
C THR A 53 -0.67 -3.76 16.88
N TYR A 54 0.44 -4.09 16.23
CA TYR A 54 0.60 -4.16 14.79
C TYR A 54 1.03 -5.57 14.38
N THR A 55 0.60 -6.01 13.20
CA THR A 55 1.06 -7.24 12.54
C THR A 55 1.77 -6.90 11.24
N VAL A 56 2.92 -7.50 10.98
CA VAL A 56 3.67 -7.32 9.74
C VAL A 56 3.07 -8.24 8.68
N MET A 57 2.49 -7.66 7.64
CA MET A 57 1.84 -8.42 6.56
C MET A 57 2.79 -8.77 5.43
N GLU A 58 3.74 -7.88 5.15
CA GLU A 58 4.66 -8.03 4.05
C GLU A 58 6.00 -7.38 4.39
N VAL A 59 7.07 -7.99 3.91
CA VAL A 59 8.39 -7.38 3.73
C VAL A 59 8.90 -7.85 2.37
N SER A 60 9.28 -6.90 1.52
CA SER A 60 9.69 -7.17 0.14
C SER A 60 10.79 -6.23 -0.31
N ALA A 61 11.51 -6.64 -1.35
CA ALA A 61 12.56 -5.85 -2.00
C ALA A 61 12.41 -5.98 -3.51
N GLN A 62 12.48 -4.86 -4.21
CA GLN A 62 12.40 -4.77 -5.67
C GLN A 62 13.48 -3.84 -6.18
N THR A 63 13.77 -3.92 -7.48
CA THR A 63 14.66 -2.97 -8.16
C THR A 63 13.79 -2.05 -9.01
N ASP A 64 13.96 -0.73 -8.85
CA ASP A 64 13.24 0.25 -9.68
C ASP A 64 13.85 0.39 -11.09
N GLU A 65 13.21 1.17 -11.96
CA GLU A 65 13.67 1.42 -13.34
C GLU A 65 15.07 2.03 -13.43
N ASN A 66 15.53 2.67 -12.35
CA ASN A 66 16.84 3.31 -12.26
C ASN A 66 17.91 2.37 -11.67
N GLY A 67 17.54 1.13 -11.37
CA GLY A 67 18.42 0.15 -10.75
C GLY A 67 18.53 0.29 -9.23
N ASN A 68 17.77 1.17 -8.57
CA ASN A 68 17.81 1.30 -7.11
C ASN A 68 17.10 0.13 -6.44
N ILE A 69 17.56 -0.27 -5.26
CA ILE A 69 16.87 -1.29 -4.47
C ILE A 69 15.81 -0.59 -3.61
N VAL A 70 14.53 -0.83 -3.90
CA VAL A 70 13.39 -0.36 -3.11
C VAL A 70 12.96 -1.48 -2.18
N ARG A 71 13.03 -1.25 -0.88
CA ARG A 71 12.53 -2.16 0.15
C ARG A 71 11.26 -1.60 0.74
N SER A 72 10.30 -2.48 0.95
CA SER A 72 8.98 -2.13 1.47
C SER A 72 8.51 -3.15 2.48
N GLY A 73 7.58 -2.73 3.32
CA GLY A 73 6.82 -3.60 4.18
C GLY A 73 5.49 -2.95 4.52
N THR A 74 4.55 -3.77 4.96
CA THR A 74 3.22 -3.29 5.35
C THR A 74 2.93 -3.80 6.74
N VAL A 75 2.57 -2.89 7.64
CA VAL A 75 2.06 -3.24 8.96
C VAL A 75 0.59 -2.91 9.07
N GLU A 76 -0.17 -3.77 9.72
CA GLU A 76 -1.60 -3.61 9.90
C GLU A 76 -1.98 -3.57 11.37
N TRP A 77 -3.04 -2.83 11.68
CA TRP A 77 -3.68 -2.83 12.98
C TRP A 77 -5.20 -2.74 12.83
N THR A 78 -5.91 -3.40 13.73
CA THR A 78 -7.37 -3.42 13.74
C THR A 78 -7.90 -2.39 14.74
N LYS A 79 -8.81 -1.54 14.28
CA LYS A 79 -9.66 -0.73 15.15
C LYS A 79 -10.94 -1.51 15.42
N ASP A 80 -11.07 -2.12 16.59
CA ASP A 80 -12.21 -3.01 16.90
C ASP A 80 -13.58 -2.33 16.80
N SER A 81 -13.64 -1.03 17.10
CA SER A 81 -14.87 -0.25 17.09
C SER A 81 -14.74 0.97 16.18
N ALA A 82 -14.87 0.75 14.87
CA ALA A 82 -14.99 1.83 13.89
C ALA A 82 -16.47 2.08 13.55
N THR A 83 -16.86 3.36 13.54
CA THR A 83 -18.21 3.77 13.12
C THR A 83 -18.28 3.84 11.60
N TYR A 84 -19.23 3.11 11.02
CA TYR A 84 -19.58 3.13 9.61
C TYR A 84 -20.94 3.78 9.41
N ARG A 85 -21.17 4.32 8.21
CA ARG A 85 -22.42 4.96 7.82
C ARG A 85 -22.78 4.54 6.40
N ALA A 86 -24.06 4.29 6.15
CA ALA A 86 -24.59 4.07 4.82
C ALA A 86 -25.98 4.71 4.68
N THR A 87 -26.45 4.77 3.43
CA THR A 87 -27.77 5.25 3.09
C THR A 87 -28.52 4.16 2.36
N TRP A 88 -29.63 3.72 2.94
CA TRP A 88 -30.58 2.83 2.29
C TRP A 88 -31.58 3.67 1.51
N LYS A 89 -31.50 3.62 0.19
CA LYS A 89 -32.45 4.32 -0.68
C LYS A 89 -33.73 3.52 -0.79
N ASN A 90 -34.85 4.19 -0.97
CA ASN A 90 -36.09 3.54 -1.33
C ASN A 90 -35.88 2.72 -2.61
N ASN A 91 -36.47 1.54 -2.66
CA ASN A 91 -36.33 0.59 -3.75
C ASN A 91 -34.87 0.09 -3.97
N SER A 92 -33.98 0.23 -2.98
CA SER A 92 -32.67 -0.42 -3.00
C SER A 92 -32.73 -1.82 -2.36
N THR A 93 -31.71 -2.63 -2.61
CA THR A 93 -31.62 -3.98 -2.04
C THR A 93 -30.58 -4.00 -0.92
N VAL A 94 -30.92 -4.66 0.18
CA VAL A 94 -30.04 -4.90 1.33
C VAL A 94 -29.96 -6.41 1.55
N GLU A 95 -28.73 -6.91 1.69
CA GLU A 95 -28.50 -8.32 2.01
C GLU A 95 -28.45 -8.52 3.52
N ARG A 96 -29.11 -9.57 4.00
CA ARG A 96 -29.06 -10.00 5.40
C ARG A 96 -28.89 -11.52 5.46
N GLY A 97 -27.66 -11.95 5.75
CA GLY A 97 -27.30 -13.37 5.63
C GLY A 97 -27.38 -13.79 4.16
N ASN A 98 -28.12 -14.87 3.88
CA ASN A 98 -28.33 -15.39 2.52
C ASN A 98 -29.65 -14.92 1.89
N ARG A 99 -30.24 -13.84 2.40
CA ARG A 99 -31.55 -13.34 1.96
C ARG A 99 -31.43 -11.88 1.54
N SER A 100 -32.07 -11.56 0.44
CA SER A 100 -32.14 -10.21 -0.10
C SER A 100 -33.45 -9.55 0.30
N PHE A 101 -33.39 -8.28 0.70
CA PHE A 101 -34.55 -7.49 1.10
C PHE A 101 -34.63 -6.21 0.29
N ARG A 102 -35.82 -5.88 -0.19
CA ARG A 102 -36.12 -4.59 -0.80
C ARG A 102 -36.44 -3.56 0.27
N VAL A 103 -35.77 -2.42 0.20
CA VAL A 103 -36.01 -1.28 1.08
C VAL A 103 -37.24 -0.52 0.58
N HIS A 104 -38.22 -0.36 1.45
CA HIS A 104 -39.38 0.48 1.25
C HIS A 104 -39.41 1.56 2.32
N VAL A 105 -39.28 2.82 1.91
CA VAL A 105 -39.34 3.94 2.84
C VAL A 105 -40.77 4.49 2.83
N ALA A 106 -41.39 4.56 3.99
CA ALA A 106 -42.76 5.05 4.09
C ALA A 106 -42.79 6.57 3.78
N ASN A 107 -43.58 6.96 2.78
CA ASN A 107 -43.87 8.36 2.49
C ASN A 107 -45.00 8.89 3.38
N ASP A 108 -44.92 8.62 4.68
CA ASP A 108 -45.85 9.09 5.70
C ASP A 108 -45.16 10.22 6.47
N THR A 109 -45.82 11.38 6.61
CA THR A 109 -45.29 12.54 7.33
C THR A 109 -45.28 12.34 8.83
N ASP A 110 -46.16 11.49 9.36
CA ASP A 110 -46.40 11.36 10.80
C ASP A 110 -45.68 10.14 11.40
N ARG A 111 -45.38 9.13 10.58
CA ARG A 111 -44.68 7.90 11.00
C ARG A 111 -43.57 7.51 10.04
N LYS A 112 -42.37 8.05 10.26
CA LYS A 112 -41.17 7.66 9.51
C LYS A 112 -40.75 6.25 9.89
N ALA A 113 -40.79 5.34 8.91
CA ALA A 113 -40.35 3.96 9.06
C ALA A 113 -39.72 3.45 7.76
N VAL A 114 -38.78 2.52 7.92
CA VAL A 114 -38.23 1.71 6.82
C VAL A 114 -38.79 0.32 6.94
N MET A 115 -39.26 -0.23 5.83
CA MET A 115 -39.67 -1.62 5.70
C MET A 115 -38.67 -2.36 4.82
N LEU A 116 -38.20 -3.51 5.30
CA LEU A 116 -37.41 -4.46 4.53
C LEU A 116 -38.33 -5.60 4.13
N VAL A 117 -38.56 -5.75 2.82
CA VAL A 117 -39.46 -6.78 2.27
C VAL A 117 -38.60 -7.84 1.58
N GLU A 118 -38.64 -9.07 2.08
CA GLU A 118 -37.89 -10.20 1.55
C GLU A 118 -38.16 -10.39 0.04
N GLN A 119 -37.12 -10.68 -0.72
CA GLN A 119 -37.19 -10.96 -2.14
C GLN A 119 -36.91 -12.44 -2.36
N PHE A 120 -37.71 -13.05 -3.24
CA PHE A 120 -37.51 -14.43 -3.68
C PHE A 120 -37.18 -14.45 -5.16
N ASP A 121 -36.22 -15.28 -5.54
CA ASP A 121 -36.01 -15.64 -6.93
C ASP A 121 -37.09 -16.65 -7.34
N ARG A 122 -38.22 -16.10 -7.80
CA ARG A 122 -39.37 -16.90 -8.23
C ARG A 122 -39.03 -17.80 -9.41
N THR A 123 -38.13 -17.36 -10.30
CA THR A 123 -37.69 -18.17 -11.44
C THR A 123 -36.92 -19.38 -10.95
N ALA A 124 -35.99 -19.22 -10.00
CA ALA A 124 -35.27 -20.34 -9.41
C ALA A 124 -36.20 -21.30 -8.65
N ILE A 125 -37.22 -20.79 -7.97
CA ILE A 125 -38.23 -21.63 -7.29
C ILE A 125 -38.97 -22.50 -8.32
N LEU A 126 -39.41 -21.93 -9.45
CA LEU A 126 -40.09 -22.69 -10.48
C LEU A 126 -39.15 -23.71 -11.15
N GLN A 127 -37.92 -23.31 -11.47
CA GLN A 127 -36.92 -24.20 -12.10
C GLN A 127 -36.54 -25.42 -11.27
N ASN A 128 -36.66 -25.32 -9.94
CA ASN A 128 -36.40 -26.43 -9.03
C ASN A 128 -37.59 -27.37 -8.87
N ASP A 129 -38.77 -27.03 -9.41
CA ASP A 129 -39.96 -27.87 -9.39
C ASP A 129 -40.24 -28.41 -10.80
N SER A 130 -39.99 -29.72 -10.97
CA SER A 130 -40.17 -30.43 -12.25
C SER A 130 -41.61 -30.49 -12.75
N ASN A 131 -42.59 -30.24 -11.88
CA ASN A 131 -43.99 -30.24 -12.26
C ASN A 131 -44.43 -28.87 -12.77
N THR A 132 -43.61 -27.82 -12.67
CA THR A 132 -43.96 -26.50 -13.19
C THR A 132 -43.45 -26.27 -14.60
N GLN A 133 -44.13 -25.38 -15.34
CA GLN A 133 -43.72 -24.96 -16.68
C GLN A 133 -42.73 -23.78 -16.68
N ASN A 134 -42.10 -23.44 -15.54
CA ASN A 134 -41.20 -22.28 -15.38
C ASN A 134 -41.82 -20.90 -15.68
N GLU A 135 -43.13 -20.82 -15.78
CA GLU A 135 -43.87 -19.61 -16.14
C GLU A 135 -45.10 -19.43 -15.26
N THR A 136 -45.60 -18.20 -15.24
CA THR A 136 -46.86 -17.84 -14.56
C THR A 136 -47.84 -17.27 -15.55
N VAL A 137 -49.13 -17.59 -15.40
CA VAL A 137 -50.21 -17.05 -16.23
C VAL A 137 -51.10 -16.13 -15.38
N THR A 138 -51.65 -15.07 -15.98
CA THR A 138 -52.58 -14.17 -15.27
C THR A 138 -53.97 -14.27 -15.87
N ALA A 139 -54.97 -14.54 -15.02
CA ALA A 139 -56.37 -14.60 -15.39
C ALA A 139 -57.21 -13.92 -14.31
N ASN A 140 -58.19 -13.07 -14.70
CA ASN A 140 -59.06 -12.35 -13.76
C ASN A 140 -58.27 -11.63 -12.64
N GLU A 141 -57.21 -10.91 -13.01
CA GLU A 141 -56.32 -10.18 -12.08
C GLU A 141 -55.54 -11.05 -11.08
N THR A 142 -55.68 -12.37 -11.15
CA THR A 142 -54.95 -13.32 -10.31
C THR A 142 -53.86 -14.00 -11.12
N THR A 143 -52.63 -14.01 -10.60
CA THR A 143 -51.51 -14.74 -11.20
C THR A 143 -51.50 -16.16 -10.65
N TYR A 144 -51.35 -17.15 -11.54
CA TYR A 144 -51.31 -18.56 -11.25
C TYR A 144 -49.98 -19.16 -11.74
N VAL A 145 -49.50 -20.16 -11.01
CA VAL A 145 -48.43 -21.06 -11.45
C VAL A 145 -49.09 -22.28 -12.09
N VAL A 146 -48.63 -22.63 -13.29
CA VAL A 146 -49.12 -23.82 -14.02
C VAL A 146 -48.33 -25.02 -13.56
N ILE A 147 -49.03 -26.00 -12.99
CA ILE A 147 -48.47 -27.27 -12.53
C ILE A 147 -49.03 -28.39 -13.39
N THR A 148 -48.17 -29.21 -13.97
CA THR A 148 -48.53 -30.39 -14.75
C THR A 148 -48.14 -31.65 -13.97
N GLU A 149 -49.14 -32.38 -13.49
CA GLU A 149 -48.94 -33.66 -12.80
C GLU A 149 -49.72 -34.76 -13.53
N ASN A 150 -49.03 -35.87 -13.84
CA ASN A 150 -49.63 -37.03 -14.53
C ASN A 150 -50.40 -36.67 -15.82
N GLY A 151 -49.93 -35.65 -16.55
CA GLY A 151 -50.55 -35.18 -17.80
C GLY A 151 -51.81 -34.33 -17.62
N SER A 152 -52.16 -33.95 -16.38
CA SER A 152 -53.23 -33.00 -16.06
C SER A 152 -52.64 -31.67 -15.58
N GLU A 153 -53.16 -30.55 -16.09
CA GLU A 153 -52.77 -29.22 -15.66
C GLU A 153 -53.67 -28.73 -14.51
N SER A 154 -53.03 -28.11 -13.52
CA SER A 154 -53.68 -27.42 -12.41
C SER A 154 -53.12 -26.00 -12.29
N PHE A 155 -53.97 -25.08 -11.83
CA PHE A 155 -53.64 -23.67 -11.67
C PHE A 155 -53.63 -23.32 -10.19
N VAL A 156 -52.44 -23.13 -9.62
CA VAL A 156 -52.28 -22.76 -8.21
C VAL A 156 -52.05 -21.25 -8.12
N PRO A 157 -52.81 -20.50 -7.29
CA PRO A 157 -52.55 -19.08 -7.09
C PRO A 157 -51.10 -18.82 -6.69
N ALA A 158 -50.47 -17.82 -7.27
CA ALA A 158 -49.07 -17.48 -6.99
C ALA A 158 -48.84 -17.14 -5.50
N SER A 159 -49.86 -16.63 -4.80
CA SER A 159 -49.82 -16.38 -3.36
C SER A 159 -49.84 -17.64 -2.49
N GLU A 160 -50.34 -18.76 -3.04
CA GLU A 160 -50.32 -20.07 -2.39
C GLU A 160 -49.06 -20.86 -2.75
N TYR A 161 -48.58 -20.71 -3.99
CA TYR A 161 -47.39 -21.41 -4.47
C TYR A 161 -46.09 -20.79 -3.94
N PHE A 162 -45.93 -19.46 -4.05
CA PHE A 162 -44.70 -18.81 -3.61
C PHE A 162 -44.72 -18.53 -2.09
N PRO A 163 -43.55 -18.58 -1.42
CA PRO A 163 -43.45 -18.21 -0.02
C PRO A 163 -43.94 -16.77 0.23
N THR A 164 -44.61 -16.57 1.36
CA THR A 164 -45.01 -15.23 1.80
C THR A 164 -43.76 -14.44 2.24
N PRO A 165 -43.52 -13.23 1.70
CA PRO A 165 -42.36 -12.42 2.08
C PRO A 165 -42.37 -12.02 3.54
N THR A 166 -41.24 -12.17 4.21
CA THR A 166 -41.03 -11.56 5.52
C THR A 166 -40.96 -10.04 5.38
N VAL A 167 -41.74 -9.31 6.16
CA VAL A 167 -41.69 -7.84 6.24
C VAL A 167 -41.18 -7.43 7.60
N ILE A 168 -40.04 -6.74 7.61
CA ILE A 168 -39.41 -6.23 8.83
C ILE A 168 -39.51 -4.71 8.82
N LYS A 169 -40.02 -4.14 9.90
CA LYS A 169 -40.19 -2.69 10.03
C LYS A 169 -39.21 -2.15 11.06
N HIS A 170 -38.53 -1.07 10.71
CA HIS A 170 -37.63 -0.34 11.61
C HIS A 170 -38.01 1.13 11.71
N GLY A 171 -38.00 1.65 12.94
CA GLY A 171 -38.16 3.07 13.26
C GLY A 171 -36.83 3.83 13.34
N VAL A 172 -36.91 5.15 13.49
CA VAL A 172 -35.75 6.00 13.80
C VAL A 172 -35.17 5.59 15.16
N ASP A 173 -33.84 5.60 15.28
CA ASP A 173 -33.05 5.23 16.46
C ASP A 173 -33.19 3.77 16.91
N GLU A 174 -33.90 2.95 16.13
CA GLU A 174 -33.99 1.51 16.38
C GLU A 174 -32.68 0.82 16.03
N THR A 175 -32.24 -0.08 16.91
CA THR A 175 -31.01 -0.87 16.74
C THR A 175 -31.34 -2.35 16.54
N PHE A 176 -30.69 -2.97 15.56
CA PHE A 176 -30.90 -4.36 15.17
C PHE A 176 -29.60 -4.98 14.62
N GLU A 177 -29.55 -6.31 14.55
CA GLU A 177 -28.40 -7.04 14.02
C GLU A 177 -28.46 -7.17 12.49
N LEU A 178 -27.40 -6.72 11.83
CA LEU A 178 -27.20 -6.83 10.38
C LEU A 178 -25.75 -7.24 10.09
N ALA A 179 -25.57 -8.34 9.35
CA ALA A 179 -24.24 -8.87 9.00
C ALA A 179 -23.30 -9.02 10.21
N ASN A 180 -23.85 -9.50 11.34
CA ASN A 180 -23.17 -9.64 12.64
C ASN A 180 -22.66 -8.32 13.26
N ASN A 181 -23.20 -7.18 12.81
CA ASN A 181 -22.94 -5.88 13.39
C ASN A 181 -24.22 -5.27 13.96
N SER A 182 -24.10 -4.65 15.12
CA SER A 182 -25.15 -3.83 15.70
C SER A 182 -25.33 -2.56 14.86
N THR A 183 -26.49 -2.43 14.23
CA THR A 183 -26.83 -1.38 13.28
C THR A 183 -28.01 -0.57 13.79
N THR A 184 -27.87 0.75 13.79
CA THR A 184 -28.90 1.70 14.21
C THR A 184 -29.44 2.45 13.00
N ILE A 185 -30.77 2.53 12.88
CA ILE A 185 -31.42 3.42 11.92
C ILE A 185 -31.27 4.86 12.42
N GLY A 186 -30.68 5.72 11.60
CA GLY A 186 -30.64 7.16 11.85
C GLY A 186 -31.85 7.86 11.24
N ARG A 187 -31.60 9.00 10.59
CA ARG A 187 -32.64 9.80 9.96
C ARG A 187 -33.32 9.06 8.81
N ILE A 188 -34.64 9.02 8.84
CA ILE A 188 -35.50 8.55 7.74
C ILE A 188 -36.11 9.77 7.04
N THR A 189 -36.01 9.79 5.71
CA THR A 189 -36.61 10.79 4.81
C THR A 189 -37.72 10.12 3.98
N ASN A 190 -38.28 10.77 2.97
CA ASN A 190 -39.28 10.13 2.10
C ASN A 190 -38.66 9.14 1.11
N ASP A 191 -37.37 9.28 0.79
CA ASP A 191 -36.69 8.49 -0.25
C ASP A 191 -35.52 7.67 0.27
N SER A 192 -35.14 7.81 1.54
CA SER A 192 -34.00 7.09 2.09
C SER A 192 -33.98 7.08 3.62
N ALA A 193 -33.19 6.16 4.17
CA ALA A 193 -32.80 6.15 5.58
C ALA A 193 -31.30 6.03 5.73
N SER A 194 -30.72 6.77 6.68
CA SER A 194 -29.33 6.57 7.07
C SER A 194 -29.22 5.41 8.05
N VAL A 195 -28.19 4.60 7.95
CA VAL A 195 -27.85 3.55 8.92
C VAL A 195 -26.43 3.76 9.42
N ILE A 196 -26.20 3.43 10.69
CA ILE A 196 -24.92 3.57 11.37
C ILE A 196 -24.63 2.23 12.05
N TRP A 197 -23.43 1.70 11.92
CA TRP A 197 -23.03 0.49 12.63
C TRP A 197 -21.60 0.58 13.13
N ILE A 198 -21.27 -0.25 14.12
CA ILE A 198 -19.91 -0.40 14.65
C ILE A 198 -19.37 -1.73 14.16
N ALA A 199 -18.19 -1.71 13.53
CA ALA A 199 -17.49 -2.90 13.08
C ALA A 199 -15.97 -2.72 13.20
N PRO A 200 -15.19 -3.82 13.26
CA PRO A 200 -13.75 -3.75 13.15
C PRO A 200 -13.30 -3.14 11.81
N ARG A 201 -12.25 -2.31 11.86
CA ARG A 201 -11.60 -1.76 10.66
C ARG A 201 -10.11 -2.05 10.68
N THR A 202 -9.64 -2.81 9.70
CA THR A 202 -8.20 -2.96 9.43
C THR A 202 -7.64 -1.68 8.82
N ASN A 203 -6.52 -1.20 9.34
CA ASN A 203 -5.80 -0.04 8.81
C ASN A 203 -4.36 -0.48 8.54
N THR A 204 -3.80 0.00 7.44
CA THR A 204 -2.46 -0.37 6.98
C THR A 204 -1.52 0.84 7.04
N ILE A 205 -0.23 0.60 7.28
CA ILE A 205 0.83 1.61 7.21
C ILE A 205 1.99 1.00 6.43
N ALA A 206 2.46 1.74 5.43
CA ALA A 206 3.63 1.35 4.65
C ALA A 206 4.92 1.74 5.39
N LEU A 207 5.84 0.78 5.42
CA LEU A 207 7.25 0.94 5.77
C LEU A 207 8.01 0.90 4.45
N GLY A 208 8.85 1.87 4.14
CA GLY A 208 9.56 1.89 2.87
C GLY A 208 10.91 2.53 2.99
N GLU A 209 11.92 1.97 2.33
CA GLU A 209 13.29 2.48 2.28
C GLU A 209 13.83 2.27 0.86
N THR A 210 14.32 3.33 0.22
CA THR A 210 14.98 3.22 -1.07
C THR A 210 16.48 3.29 -0.88
N THR A 211 17.20 2.37 -1.50
CA THR A 211 18.65 2.31 -1.50
C THR A 211 19.18 2.61 -2.91
N PRO A 212 19.54 3.87 -3.21
CA PRO A 212 20.14 4.20 -4.49
C PRO A 212 21.39 3.37 -4.80
N LEU A 213 21.42 2.77 -5.99
CA LEU A 213 22.65 2.16 -6.50
C LEU A 213 23.48 3.22 -7.23
N ARG A 214 24.72 3.40 -6.80
CA ARG A 214 25.66 4.35 -7.38
C ARG A 214 26.88 3.61 -7.90
N THR A 215 26.98 3.49 -9.22
CA THR A 215 28.17 2.89 -9.86
C THR A 215 29.31 3.90 -9.89
N ILE A 216 30.47 3.52 -9.35
CA ILE A 216 31.73 4.24 -9.57
C ILE A 216 32.59 3.40 -10.53
N VAL A 217 32.98 4.02 -11.65
CA VAL A 217 33.89 3.39 -12.61
C VAL A 217 35.34 3.66 -12.19
N VAL A 218 36.07 2.61 -11.85
CA VAL A 218 37.52 2.67 -11.63
C VAL A 218 38.22 2.45 -12.97
N ARG A 219 39.08 3.39 -13.42
CA ARG A 219 39.86 3.19 -14.65
C ARG A 219 40.85 2.03 -14.44
N GLY A 220 40.64 0.93 -15.15
CA GLY A 220 41.47 -0.28 -15.07
C GLY A 220 41.08 -1.27 -13.96
N GLY A 221 39.96 -1.04 -13.28
CA GLY A 221 39.41 -1.94 -12.25
C GLY A 221 37.95 -2.32 -12.54
N ALA A 222 37.44 -3.34 -11.85
CA ALA A 222 36.02 -3.66 -11.91
C ALA A 222 35.19 -2.50 -11.32
N PRO A 223 34.09 -2.08 -11.97
CA PRO A 223 33.20 -1.07 -11.41
C PRO A 223 32.69 -1.54 -10.04
N SER A 224 32.73 -0.64 -9.05
CA SER A 224 32.20 -0.90 -7.72
C SER A 224 30.82 -0.26 -7.60
N VAL A 225 29.83 -1.06 -7.21
CA VAL A 225 28.46 -0.58 -6.95
C VAL A 225 28.37 -0.21 -5.48
N LEU A 226 28.01 1.04 -5.21
CA LEU A 226 27.71 1.52 -3.87
C LEU A 226 26.20 1.50 -3.65
N SER A 227 25.78 1.14 -2.45
CA SER A 227 24.37 0.92 -2.11
C SER A 227 24.10 1.58 -0.77
N GLN A 228 23.40 2.72 -0.76
CA GLN A 228 23.13 3.47 0.46
C GLN A 228 21.63 3.69 0.63
N PRO A 229 21.03 3.40 1.80
CA PRO A 229 19.63 3.70 2.05
C PRO A 229 19.39 5.20 2.23
N ALA A 230 18.25 5.68 1.74
CA ALA A 230 17.86 7.09 1.74
C ALA A 230 17.27 7.59 3.07
N GLY A 231 17.13 6.72 4.07
CA GLY A 231 16.66 7.06 5.40
C GLY A 231 15.25 7.64 5.46
N THR A 232 14.27 6.79 5.74
CA THR A 232 12.85 7.17 5.77
C THR A 232 12.30 7.08 7.19
N ASN A 233 11.39 7.99 7.52
CA ASN A 233 10.69 7.98 8.80
C ASN A 233 9.23 7.53 8.61
N VAL A 234 8.72 6.79 9.57
CA VAL A 234 7.31 6.41 9.69
C VAL A 234 6.77 6.84 11.05
N THR A 235 5.50 7.21 11.13
CA THR A 235 4.85 7.49 12.43
C THR A 235 3.82 6.41 12.74
N LEU A 236 4.04 5.70 13.84
CA LEU A 236 3.17 4.65 14.36
C LEU A 236 2.59 5.11 15.70
N HIS A 237 1.26 5.25 15.77
CA HIS A 237 0.54 5.66 16.96
C HIS A 237 1.15 6.86 17.73
N GLY A 238 1.58 7.89 17.00
CA GLY A 238 2.17 9.12 17.57
C GLY A 238 3.66 9.04 17.89
N LYS A 239 4.31 7.87 17.75
CA LYS A 239 5.77 7.71 17.85
C LYS A 239 6.39 7.62 16.46
N THR A 240 7.43 8.41 16.21
CA THR A 240 8.15 8.39 14.92
C THR A 240 9.35 7.47 15.00
N PHE A 241 9.54 6.64 13.98
CA PHE A 241 10.64 5.71 13.84
C PHE A 241 11.35 5.93 12.50
N ALA A 242 12.66 5.73 12.48
CA ALA A 242 13.39 5.51 11.25
C ALA A 242 13.27 4.03 10.85
N VAL A 243 13.04 3.78 9.56
CA VAL A 243 12.93 2.43 9.00
C VAL A 243 14.23 2.07 8.30
N HIS A 244 14.77 0.89 8.61
CA HIS A 244 15.95 0.38 7.92
C HIS A 244 15.83 -1.11 7.62
N TYR A 245 16.23 -1.51 6.42
CA TYR A 245 16.24 -2.91 6.02
C TYR A 245 17.68 -3.39 5.85
N PRO A 246 18.25 -4.11 6.84
CA PRO A 246 19.58 -4.70 6.72
C PRO A 246 19.64 -5.81 5.66
N ASN A 247 18.50 -6.36 5.28
CA ASN A 247 18.36 -7.39 4.25
C ASN A 247 16.97 -7.30 3.59
N ASN A 248 16.64 -8.23 2.69
CA ASN A 248 15.40 -8.20 1.91
C ASN A 248 14.17 -8.78 2.63
N SER A 249 14.30 -9.23 3.88
CA SER A 249 13.24 -9.91 4.64
C SER A 249 13.02 -9.39 6.06
N THR A 250 13.82 -8.42 6.51
CA THR A 250 13.78 -7.88 7.87
C THR A 250 13.72 -6.35 7.81
N ALA A 251 12.74 -5.76 8.47
CA ALA A 251 12.69 -4.32 8.76
C ALA A 251 13.14 -4.07 10.21
N LEU A 252 13.93 -3.03 10.41
CA LEU A 252 14.32 -2.52 11.71
C LEU A 252 13.64 -1.18 11.92
N LEU A 253 13.06 -0.97 13.09
CA LEU A 253 12.56 0.33 13.53
C LEU A 253 13.41 0.84 14.67
N THR A 254 13.82 2.10 14.61
CA THR A 254 14.47 2.80 15.71
C THR A 254 13.82 4.16 15.95
N ASP A 255 13.55 4.48 17.21
CA ASP A 255 13.02 5.78 17.62
C ASP A 255 14.09 6.88 17.68
N ASN A 256 15.37 6.49 17.72
CA ASN A 256 16.52 7.36 17.65
C ASN A 256 16.79 7.80 16.21
N THR A 257 15.81 8.48 15.64
CA THR A 257 15.83 8.93 14.24
C THR A 257 17.00 9.89 13.98
N ASP A 258 17.37 10.72 14.95
CA ASP A 258 18.49 11.66 14.83
C ASP A 258 19.83 10.94 14.66
N ALA A 259 20.10 9.90 15.46
CA ALA A 259 21.32 9.12 15.33
C ALA A 259 21.38 8.36 14.00
N TYR A 260 20.25 7.77 13.59
CA TYR A 260 20.14 7.11 12.29
C TYR A 260 20.44 8.08 11.13
N HIS A 261 19.78 9.25 11.11
CA HIS A 261 19.99 10.27 10.07
C HIS A 261 21.38 10.90 10.14
N HIS A 262 22.01 10.93 11.32
CA HIS A 262 23.40 11.34 11.44
C HIS A 262 24.35 10.33 10.77
N GLN A 263 24.11 9.02 10.93
CA GLN A 263 24.88 7.98 10.24
C GLN A 263 24.69 8.06 8.72
N VAL A 264 23.44 8.17 8.25
CA VAL A 264 23.13 8.32 6.81
C VAL A 264 23.89 9.51 6.22
N ARG A 265 23.80 10.69 6.84
CA ARG A 265 24.54 11.90 6.38
C ARG A 265 26.06 11.75 6.47
N SER A 266 26.58 11.04 7.45
CA SER A 266 28.03 10.79 7.59
C SER A 266 28.55 9.94 6.43
N ILE A 267 27.79 8.91 6.04
CA ILE A 267 28.08 8.07 4.88
C ILE A 267 28.00 8.89 3.58
N GLU A 268 26.97 9.73 3.41
CA GLU A 268 26.87 10.64 2.24
C GLU A 268 28.07 11.60 2.14
N GLY A 269 28.49 12.18 3.27
CA GLY A 269 29.64 13.07 3.32
C GLY A 269 30.96 12.38 2.94
N LEU A 270 31.15 11.12 3.33
CA LEU A 270 32.30 10.30 2.89
C LEU A 270 32.26 10.09 1.37
N TYR A 271 31.08 9.81 0.82
CA TYR A 271 30.93 9.62 -0.63
C TYR A 271 31.18 10.88 -1.43
N GLU A 272 30.71 12.02 -0.96
CA GLU A 272 30.99 13.30 -1.61
C GLU A 272 32.49 13.59 -1.64
N ARG A 273 33.21 13.27 -0.56
CA ARG A 273 34.68 13.38 -0.52
C ARG A 273 35.36 12.45 -1.52
N ILE A 274 34.92 11.19 -1.63
CA ILE A 274 35.45 10.24 -2.62
C ILE A 274 35.22 10.77 -4.04
N ARG A 275 34.02 11.26 -4.35
CA ARG A 275 33.69 11.85 -5.66
C ARG A 275 34.54 13.08 -5.97
N GLY A 276 34.70 13.97 -5.01
CA GLY A 276 35.56 15.14 -5.13
C GLY A 276 37.02 14.76 -5.42
N LEU A 277 37.54 13.75 -4.72
CA LEU A 277 38.89 13.23 -4.96
C LEU A 277 39.05 12.65 -6.38
N TRP A 278 38.04 11.92 -6.87
CA TRP A 278 38.02 11.43 -8.25
C TRP A 278 38.00 12.57 -9.28
N ALA A 279 37.18 13.60 -9.06
CA ALA A 279 37.13 14.76 -9.94
C ALA A 279 38.51 15.44 -10.03
N VAL A 280 39.22 15.57 -8.91
CA VAL A 280 40.58 16.11 -8.86
C VAL A 280 41.56 15.23 -9.63
N ILE A 281 41.51 13.91 -9.48
CA ILE A 281 42.38 12.96 -10.21
C ILE A 281 42.16 13.08 -11.73
N VAL A 282 40.90 13.09 -12.17
CA VAL A 282 40.55 13.18 -13.60
C VAL A 282 40.98 14.52 -14.18
N MET A 283 40.66 15.63 -13.51
CA MET A 283 41.02 16.97 -13.96
C MET A 283 42.54 17.17 -14.00
N SER A 284 43.26 16.65 -13.01
CA SER A 284 44.74 16.69 -12.99
C SER A 284 45.34 15.88 -14.13
N SER A 285 44.77 14.71 -14.44
CA SER A 285 45.22 13.86 -15.55
C SER A 285 44.98 14.54 -16.90
N ILE A 286 43.80 15.13 -17.12
CA ILE A 286 43.47 15.87 -18.35
C ILE A 286 44.38 17.09 -18.49
N ALA A 287 44.57 17.87 -17.42
CA ALA A 287 45.45 19.03 -17.43
C ALA A 287 46.90 18.64 -17.76
N GLY A 288 47.41 17.55 -17.18
CA GLY A 288 48.74 17.02 -17.49
C GLY A 288 48.91 16.61 -18.96
N ILE A 289 47.93 15.91 -19.52
CA ILE A 289 47.93 15.52 -20.94
C ILE A 289 47.87 16.76 -21.84
N LEU A 290 47.00 17.72 -21.53
CA LEU A 290 46.81 18.94 -22.32
C LEU A 290 48.07 19.82 -22.31
N LEU A 291 48.70 20.01 -21.14
CA LEU A 291 49.98 20.72 -21.02
C LEU A 291 51.09 20.04 -21.82
N THR A 292 51.13 18.70 -21.79
CA THR A 292 52.11 17.93 -22.59
C THR A 292 51.81 18.08 -24.08
N GLY A 293 50.56 17.96 -24.50
CA GLY A 293 50.15 18.16 -25.89
C GLY A 293 50.50 19.55 -26.42
N LEU A 294 50.18 20.60 -25.66
CA LEU A 294 50.51 22.00 -26.01
C LEU A 294 52.03 22.24 -26.08
N ALA A 295 52.82 21.62 -25.19
CA ALA A 295 54.28 21.75 -25.21
C ALA A 295 54.95 21.12 -26.44
N TYR A 296 54.28 20.15 -27.05
CA TYR A 296 54.75 19.40 -28.23
C TYR A 296 53.97 19.74 -29.51
N LEU A 297 53.10 20.75 -29.49
CA LEU A 297 52.53 21.28 -30.73
C LEU A 297 53.65 21.78 -31.66
N PRO A 298 53.61 21.43 -32.95
CA PRO A 298 54.56 21.96 -33.91
C PRO A 298 54.32 23.46 -34.05
N THR A 299 55.31 24.28 -33.66
CA THR A 299 55.31 25.72 -33.94
C THR A 299 55.38 25.88 -35.45
N ARG A 300 54.31 26.38 -36.09
CA ARG A 300 54.42 26.82 -37.48
C ARG A 300 55.47 27.95 -37.51
N ALA A 301 56.57 27.70 -38.21
CA ALA A 301 57.48 28.74 -38.67
C ALA A 301 56.76 29.63 -39.70
#